data_AF-A0A8T7I0S3-F1
#
_entry.id   AF-A0A8T7I0S3-F1
#
_cell.length_a   1.000
_cell.length_b   1.000
_cell.length_c   1.000
_cell.angle_alpha   90.00
_cell.angle_beta   90.00
_cell.angle_gamma   90.00
#
_symmetry.space_group_name_H-M   'P 1'
#
loop_
_entity.id
_entity.type
_entity.pdbx_description
1 polymer ?
#
loop_
_entity_poly.entity_id
_entity_poly.type
_entity_poly.pdbx_seq_one_letter_code
_entity_poly.pdbx_strand_id
1 'polypeptide(L)'
;MERLFNWIDKLSELSETRRGLTVITVVLEIIYGLNALLNPEGLHHPGIYAFTAVLPLGLAIALVIKNRRQWGYWVLLWLTVLLPLFDSVIRLRIA
;
A
#
# COMPACT_ATOMS: atom_id res chain seq x y z
N MET A 1 -19.03 -4.28 17.65
CA MET A 1 -17.66 -4.28 18.22
C MET A 1 -16.98 -5.62 17.99
N GLU A 2 -17.54 -6.76 18.45
CA GLU A 2 -16.95 -8.11 18.25
C GLU A 2 -16.54 -8.44 16.81
N ARG A 3 -17.37 -8.12 15.81
CA ARG A 3 -17.02 -8.36 14.40
C ARG A 3 -15.78 -7.56 13.99
N LEU A 4 -15.62 -6.32 14.46
CA LEU A 4 -14.50 -5.46 14.07
C LEU A 4 -13.16 -6.01 14.58
N PHE A 5 -13.13 -6.48 15.84
CA PHE A 5 -11.93 -7.10 16.43
C PHE A 5 -11.56 -8.42 15.74
N ASN A 6 -12.56 -9.24 15.40
CA ASN A 6 -12.32 -10.49 14.67
C ASN A 6 -11.74 -10.26 13.26
N TRP A 7 -12.07 -9.14 12.62
CA TRP A 7 -11.46 -8.73 11.35
C TRP A 7 -10.01 -8.26 11.54
N ILE A 8 -9.71 -7.56 12.64
CA ILE A 8 -8.35 -7.11 12.98
C ILE A 8 -7.45 -8.31 13.28
N ASP A 9 -7.92 -9.29 14.05
CA ASP A 9 -7.14 -10.50 14.36
C ASP A 9 -6.84 -11.30 13.09
N LYS A 10 -7.81 -11.46 12.19
CA LYS A 10 -7.59 -12.10 10.88
C LYS A 10 -6.63 -11.31 10.00
N LEU A 11 -6.68 -9.98 10.03
CA LEU A 11 -5.70 -9.13 9.33
C LEU A 11 -4.30 -9.30 9.91
N SER A 12 -4.17 -9.41 11.23
CA SER A 12 -2.90 -9.69 11.91
C SER A 12 -2.35 -11.05 11.45
N GLU A 13 -3.18 -12.10 11.47
CA GLU A 13 -2.83 -13.45 11.03
C GLU A 13 -2.42 -13.47 9.54
N LEU A 14 -3.16 -12.75 8.68
CA LEU A 14 -2.81 -12.57 7.27
C LEU A 14 -1.46 -11.85 7.13
N SER A 15 -1.19 -10.82 7.93
CA SER A 15 0.06 -10.06 7.90
C SER A 15 1.28 -10.87 8.35
N GLU A 16 1.09 -11.96 9.09
CA GLU A 16 2.20 -12.85 9.48
C GLU A 16 2.63 -13.78 8.33
N THR A 17 1.70 -14.07 7.42
CA THR A 17 1.93 -14.92 6.25
C THR A 17 2.48 -14.14 5.06
N ARG A 18 3.38 -14.77 4.28
CA ARG A 18 3.93 -14.17 3.05
C ARG A 18 2.84 -13.76 2.04
N ARG A 19 1.79 -14.58 1.90
CA ARG A 19 0.69 -14.29 0.97
C ARG A 19 -0.18 -13.15 1.47
N GLY A 20 -0.50 -13.12 2.76
CA GLY A 20 -1.36 -12.07 3.30
C GLY A 20 -0.69 -10.70 3.31
N LEU A 21 0.61 -10.61 3.62
CA LEU A 21 1.40 -9.39 3.42
C LEU A 21 1.29 -8.86 1.98
N THR A 22 1.49 -9.73 0.98
CA THR A 22 1.37 -9.34 -0.43
C THR A 22 -0.04 -8.84 -0.76
N VAL A 23 -1.08 -9.55 -0.31
CA VAL A 23 -2.47 -9.19 -0.58
C VAL A 23 -2.79 -7.83 0.06
N ILE A 24 -2.37 -7.59 1.31
CA ILE A 24 -2.57 -6.32 2.00
C ILE A 24 -1.88 -5.18 1.23
N THR A 25 -0.62 -5.36 0.82
CA THR A 25 0.09 -4.35 0.02
C THR A 25 -0.66 -4.04 -1.27
N VAL A 26 -1.04 -5.05 -2.05
CA VAL A 26 -1.76 -4.86 -3.33
C VAL A 26 -3.10 -4.13 -3.11
N VAL A 27 -3.86 -4.50 -2.09
CA VAL A 27 -5.14 -3.87 -1.78
C VAL A 27 -4.94 -2.39 -1.42
N LEU A 28 -3.92 -2.07 -0.62
CA LEU A 28 -3.62 -0.68 -0.25
C LEU A 28 -3.17 0.17 -1.46
N GLU A 29 -2.37 -0.40 -2.37
CA GLU A 29 -1.97 0.27 -3.61
C GLU A 29 -3.18 0.57 -4.53
N ILE A 30 -4.12 -0.35 -4.65
CA ILE A 30 -5.36 -0.13 -5.42
C ILE A 30 -6.19 0.99 -4.77
N ILE A 31 -6.34 0.96 -3.45
CA ILE A 31 -7.07 2.00 -2.70
C ILE A 31 -6.40 3.37 -2.88
N TYR A 32 -5.06 3.43 -2.90
CA TYR A 32 -4.33 4.65 -3.22
C TYR A 32 -4.66 5.14 -4.63
N GLY A 33 -4.52 4.28 -5.64
CA GLY A 33 -4.75 4.66 -7.04
C GLY A 33 -6.17 5.15 -7.29
N LEU A 34 -7.17 4.52 -6.68
CA LEU A 34 -8.56 4.97 -6.73
C LEU A 34 -8.75 6.32 -6.03
N ASN A 35 -8.14 6.54 -4.86
CA ASN A 35 -8.21 7.85 -4.19
C ASN A 35 -7.50 8.95 -4.99
N ALA A 36 -6.41 8.63 -5.68
CA ALA A 36 -5.70 9.58 -6.56
C ALA A 36 -6.53 10.02 -7.75
N LEU A 37 -7.32 9.11 -8.29
CA LEU A 37 -8.23 9.42 -9.39
C LEU A 37 -9.48 10.18 -8.92
N LEU A 38 -10.05 9.81 -7.77
CA LEU A 38 -11.34 10.35 -7.31
C LEU A 38 -11.21 11.65 -6.51
N ASN A 39 -10.12 11.82 -5.76
CA ASN A 39 -9.92 12.97 -4.89
C ASN A 39 -8.42 13.34 -4.78
N PRO A 40 -7.84 13.91 -5.86
CA PRO A 40 -6.42 14.26 -5.89
C PRO A 40 -6.02 15.28 -4.81
N GLU A 41 -6.93 16.17 -4.40
CA GLU A 41 -6.67 17.16 -3.35
C GLU A 41 -6.68 16.53 -1.94
N GLY A 42 -7.55 15.54 -1.70
CA GLY A 42 -7.67 14.83 -0.42
C GLY A 42 -6.48 13.95 -0.08
N LEU A 43 -5.65 13.58 -1.05
CA LEU A 43 -4.45 12.77 -0.85
C LEU A 43 -3.36 13.44 -0.03
N HIS A 44 -3.39 14.76 0.09
CA HIS A 44 -2.46 15.52 0.91
C HIS A 44 -2.83 15.54 2.39
N HIS A 45 -3.98 14.96 2.75
CA HIS A 45 -4.29 14.73 4.14
C HIS A 45 -3.23 13.76 4.73
N PRO A 46 -2.45 14.18 5.76
CA PRO A 46 -1.31 13.41 6.24
C PRO A 46 -1.68 11.98 6.65
N GLY A 47 -2.89 11.80 7.20
CA GLY A 47 -3.41 10.49 7.58
C GLY A 47 -3.70 9.58 6.39
N ILE A 48 -4.16 10.12 5.25
CA ILE A 48 -4.42 9.34 4.04
C ILE A 48 -3.09 8.93 3.44
N TYR A 49 -2.17 9.87 3.25
CA TYR A 49 -0.82 9.59 2.73
C TYR A 49 -0.05 8.54 3.55
N ALA A 50 -0.10 8.64 4.89
CA ALA A 50 0.53 7.65 5.76
C ALA A 50 -0.05 6.24 5.57
N PHE A 51 -1.38 6.12 5.47
CA PHE A 51 -2.05 4.83 5.33
C PHE A 51 -1.93 4.20 3.94
N THR A 52 -1.95 5.02 2.89
CA THR A 52 -2.07 4.54 1.51
C THR A 52 -0.75 4.51 0.74
N ALA A 53 0.29 5.23 1.20
CA ALA A 53 1.62 5.19 0.57
C ALA A 53 2.70 4.65 1.53
N VAL A 54 2.81 5.18 2.75
CA VAL A 54 3.90 4.83 3.67
C VAL A 54 3.74 3.43 4.23
N LEU A 55 2.53 3.06 4.63
CA LEU A 55 2.21 1.74 5.19
C LEU A 55 2.47 0.58 4.20
N PRO A 56 1.96 0.62 2.94
CA PRO A 56 2.28 -0.41 1.96
C PRO A 56 3.78 -0.44 1.61
N LEU A 57 4.48 0.70 1.59
CA LEU A 57 5.92 0.74 1.35
C LEU A 57 6.69 0.03 2.48
N GLY A 58 6.34 0.29 3.73
CA GLY A 58 6.91 -0.41 4.89
C GLY A 58 6.67 -1.91 4.85
N LEU A 59 5.46 -2.34 4.47
CA LEU A 59 5.10 -3.76 4.29
C LEU A 59 5.88 -4.41 3.15
N ALA A 60 6.07 -3.71 2.03
CA ALA A 60 6.85 -4.19 0.89
C ALA A 60 8.35 -4.33 1.25
N ILE A 61 8.91 -3.36 1.98
CA ILE A 61 10.29 -3.45 2.50
C ILE A 61 10.43 -4.65 3.44
N ALA A 62 9.49 -4.82 4.38
CA ALA A 62 9.49 -5.95 5.30
C ALA A 62 9.42 -7.30 4.55
N LEU A 63 8.62 -7.39 3.49
CA LEU A 63 8.54 -8.56 2.60
C LEU A 63 9.88 -8.84 1.91
N VAL A 64 10.53 -7.81 1.36
CA VAL A 64 11.84 -7.93 0.69
C VAL A 64 12.91 -8.39 1.68
N ILE A 65 12.97 -7.79 2.87
CA ILE A 65 13.93 -8.14 3.92
C ILE A 65 13.74 -9.59 4.38
N LYS A 66 12.49 -10.00 4.63
CA LYS A 66 12.15 -11.36 5.07
C LYS A 66 12.40 -12.40 3.96
N ASN A 67 12.30 -12.01 2.68
CA ASN A 67 12.28 -12.94 1.55
C ASN A 67 13.21 -12.55 0.39
N ARG A 68 14.48 -12.25 0.69
CA ARG A 68 15.50 -11.71 -0.24
C ARG A 68 15.67 -12.45 -1.59
N ARG A 69 15.19 -13.69 -1.73
CA ARG A 69 15.34 -14.53 -2.94
C ARG A 69 14.19 -14.45 -3.94
N GLN A 70 13.06 -13.81 -3.62
CA GLN A 70 11.91 -13.76 -4.53
C GLN A 70 11.81 -12.41 -5.23
N TRP A 71 12.16 -12.41 -6.52
CA TRP A 71 12.15 -11.26 -7.42
C TRP A 71 10.79 -10.53 -7.47
N GLY A 72 9.67 -11.25 -7.29
CA GLY A 72 8.34 -10.65 -7.24
C GLY A 72 8.14 -9.61 -6.13
N TYR A 73 8.88 -9.72 -5.01
CA TYR A 73 8.79 -8.73 -3.94
C TYR A 73 9.52 -7.42 -4.26
N TRP A 74 10.59 -7.51 -5.05
CA TRP A 74 11.23 -6.32 -5.59
C TRP A 74 10.31 -5.60 -6.56
N VAL A 75 9.53 -6.34 -7.36
CA VAL A 75 8.51 -5.76 -8.24
C VAL A 75 7.43 -5.03 -7.44
N LEU A 76 6.93 -5.63 -6.35
CA LEU A 76 6.01 -4.97 -5.42
C LEU A 76 6.62 -3.69 -4.84
N LEU A 77 7.85 -3.76 -4.34
CA LEU A 77 8.56 -2.59 -3.83
C LEU A 77 8.66 -1.46 -4.88
N TRP A 78 9.00 -1.81 -6.11
CA TRP A 78 9.07 -0.85 -7.22
C TRP A 78 7.71 -0.25 -7.55
N LEU A 79 6.63 -1.05 -7.54
CA LEU A 79 5.26 -0.54 -7.71
C LEU A 79 4.89 0.45 -6.60
N THR A 80 5.26 0.17 -5.35
CA THR A 80 4.95 1.05 -4.23
C THR A 80 5.70 2.39 -4.31
N VAL A 81 6.94 2.38 -4.79
CA VAL A 81 7.75 3.59 -5.01
C VAL A 81 7.28 4.37 -6.25
N LEU A 82 6.71 3.70 -7.26
CA LEU A 82 6.18 4.33 -8.47
C LEU A 82 4.85 5.05 -8.23
N LEU A 83 4.06 4.70 -7.21
CA LEU A 83 2.79 5.37 -6.88
C LEU A 83 2.93 6.89 -6.66
N PRO A 84 3.82 7.40 -5.79
CA PRO A 84 4.00 8.84 -5.60
C PRO A 84 4.59 9.54 -6.85
N LEU A 85 5.33 8.81 -7.70
CA LEU A 85 5.79 9.32 -8.99
C LEU A 85 4.61 9.46 -9.97
N PHE A 86 3.71 8.48 -10.03
CA PHE A 86 2.49 8.54 -10.82
C PHE A 86 1.57 9.68 -10.36
N ASP A 87 1.40 9.86 -9.05
CA ASP A 87 0.65 10.98 -8.47
C ASP A 87 1.23 12.33 -8.90
N SER A 88 2.56 12.47 -8.91
CA SER A 88 3.23 13.68 -9.40
C SER A 88 2.97 13.95 -10.88
N VAL A 89 2.93 12.90 -11.72
CA VAL A 89 2.63 12.99 -13.16
C VAL A 89 1.16 13.34 -13.42
N ILE A 90 0.22 12.75 -12.67
CA ILE A 90 -1.21 13.09 -12.75
C ILE A 90 -1.40 14.57 -12.39
N ARG A 91 -0.72 15.06 -11.36
CA ARG A 91 -0.75 16.47 -10.96
C ARG A 91 -0.30 17.43 -12.06
N LEU A 92 0.80 17.12 -12.72
CA LEU A 92 1.33 17.90 -13.85
C LEU A 92 0.37 17.99 -15.05
N ARG A 93 -0.62 17.10 -15.14
CA ARG A 93 -1.66 17.14 -16.18
C ARG A 93 -2.93 17.89 -15.78
N ILE A 94 -3.18 18.06 -14.48
CA ILE A 94 -4.38 18.71 -13.96
C ILE A 94 -4.12 20.21 -13.67
N ALA A 95 -2.86 20.59 -13.39
CA ALA A 95 -2.40 21.97 -13.26
C ALA A 95 -2.15 22.64 -14.62
#